data_AF-A0A966YGS4-F1
#
_entry.id   AF-A0A966YGS4-F1
#
_cell.length_a   1.000
_cell.length_b   1.000
_cell.length_c   1.000
_cell.angle_alpha   90.00
_cell.angle_beta   90.00
_cell.angle_gamma   90.00
#
_symmetry.space_group_name_H-M   'P 1'
#
loop_
_entity.id
_entity.type
_entity.pdbx_description
1 polymer ?
#
loop_
_entity_poly.entity_id
_entity_poly.type
_entity_poly.pdbx_seq_one_letter_code
_entity_poly.pdbx_strand_id
1 'polypeptide(L)' 'MARTATVSRDTAETKISLTVDLDGSGRAEIATGLGFFDHMLTLLAGHSLFDLTISCAGDL' A
#
# COMPACT_ATOMS: atom_id res chain seq x y z
N MET A 1 0.62 -16.84 14.37
CA MET A 1 -0.58 -16.15 13.86
C MET A 1 -0.06 -15.02 13.01
N ALA A 2 -0.33 -14.99 11.69
CA ALA A 2 0.24 -13.97 10.80
C ALA A 2 -0.46 -12.62 10.98
N ARG A 3 0.29 -11.52 11.10
CA ARG A 3 -0.25 -10.16 11.27
C ARG A 3 -0.48 -9.50 9.91
N THR A 4 -1.42 -10.06 9.17
CA THR A 4 -1.75 -9.65 7.81
C THR A 4 -3.17 -9.12 7.75
N ALA A 5 -3.39 -8.04 6.98
CA ALA A 5 -4.72 -7.50 6.73
C ALA A 5 -4.85 -7.04 5.27
N THR A 6 -6.05 -7.25 4.71
CA THR A 6 -6.44 -6.72 3.41
C THR A 6 -7.68 -5.86 3.60
N VAL A 7 -7.65 -4.65 3.05
CA VAL A 7 -8.74 -3.67 3.13
C VAL A 7 -8.99 -3.09 1.75
N SER A 8 -10.27 -2.99 1.39
CA SER A 8 -10.72 -2.27 0.20
C SER A 8 -11.61 -1.11 0.63
N ARG A 9 -11.44 0.04 -0.02
CA ARG A 9 -12.25 1.25 0.23
C ARG A 9 -12.58 1.90 -1.09
N ASP A 10 -13.88 2.00 -1.35
CA ASP A 10 -14.42 2.63 -2.55
C ASP A 10 -15.29 3.83 -2.18
N THR A 11 -14.94 4.99 -2.72
CA THR A 11 -15.74 6.22 -2.66
C THR A 11 -15.92 6.80 -4.06
N ALA A 12 -16.57 7.96 -4.17
CA ALA A 12 -16.73 8.63 -5.46
C ALA A 12 -15.40 9.13 -6.03
N GLU A 13 -14.47 9.52 -5.15
CA GLU A 13 -13.19 10.13 -5.47
C GLU A 13 -12.10 9.07 -5.71
N THR A 14 -12.13 7.96 -4.96
CA THR A 14 -11.04 6.99 -4.93
C THR A 14 -11.52 5.55 -4.76
N LYS A 15 -10.83 4.62 -5.43
CA LYS A 15 -10.95 3.18 -5.24
C LYS A 15 -9.60 2.63 -4.83
N ILE A 16 -9.52 2.05 -3.64
CA ILE A 16 -8.26 1.64 -3.02
C ILE A 16 -8.34 0.18 -2.60
N SER A 17 -7.31 -0.59 -2.95
CA SER A 17 -7.05 -1.93 -2.42
C SER A 17 -5.68 -1.95 -1.75
N LEU A 18 -5.64 -2.32 -0.48
CA LEU A 18 -4.44 -2.39 0.33
C LEU A 18 -4.31 -3.76 0.98
N THR A 19 -3.13 -4.35 0.90
CA THR A 19 -2.72 -5.49 1.73
C THR A 19 -1.44 -5.13 2.47
N VAL A 20 -1.38 -5.45 3.75
CA VAL A 20 -0.21 -5.27 4.60
C VAL A 20 0.09 -6.56 5.35
N ASP A 21 1.36 -6.93 5.38
CA ASP A 21 1.93 -7.91 6.31
C ASP A 21 2.93 -7.20 7.23
N LEU A 22 2.65 -7.19 8.53
CA LEU A 22 3.51 -6.56 9.53
C LEU A 22 4.74 -7.40 9.88
N ASP A 23 4.77 -8.68 9.49
CA ASP A 23 5.87 -9.63 9.72
C ASP A 23 6.64 -9.93 8.41
N GLY A 24 6.63 -8.98 7.47
CA GLY A 24 7.22 -9.11 6.14
C GLY A 24 8.74 -8.93 6.07
N SER A 25 9.20 -8.61 4.86
CA SER A 25 10.61 -8.40 4.51
C SER A 25 10.90 -7.01 3.91
N GLY A 26 9.89 -6.14 3.82
CA GLY A 26 10.00 -4.81 3.21
C GLY A 26 9.64 -4.77 1.73
N ARG A 27 8.87 -5.75 1.22
CA ARG A 27 8.42 -5.74 -0.18
C ARG A 27 7.39 -4.65 -0.39
N ALA A 28 7.47 -3.94 -1.52
CA ALA A 28 6.55 -2.87 -1.84
C ALA A 28 6.07 -2.98 -3.29
N GLU A 29 4.77 -3.10 -3.46
CA GLU A 29 4.06 -3.00 -4.75
C GLU A 29 3.05 -1.86 -4.62
N ILE A 30 3.46 -0.65 -4.97
CA ILE A 30 2.68 0.58 -4.75
C ILE A 30 2.34 1.21 -6.10
N ALA A 31 1.05 1.44 -6.34
CA ALA A 31 0.54 2.19 -7.49
C ALA A 31 -0.61 3.09 -7.05
N THR A 32 -0.31 4.32 -6.63
CA THR A 32 -1.34 5.32 -6.25
C THR A 32 -1.68 6.30 -7.36
N GLY A 33 -0.88 6.34 -8.43
CA GLY A 33 -0.97 7.34 -9.49
C GLY A 33 -0.15 8.61 -9.19
N LEU A 34 0.44 8.72 -7.99
CA LEU A 34 1.29 9.85 -7.58
C LEU A 34 2.69 9.36 -7.22
N GLY A 35 3.65 9.53 -8.14
CA GLY A 35 4.99 8.93 -8.00
C GLY A 35 5.76 9.32 -6.74
N PHE A 36 5.61 10.55 -6.24
CA PHE A 36 6.25 10.94 -4.97
C PHE A 36 5.65 10.21 -3.76
N PHE A 37 4.33 10.01 -3.75
CA PHE A 37 3.67 9.27 -2.68
C PHE A 37 3.98 7.78 -2.73
N ASP A 38 4.05 7.20 -3.94
CA ASP A 38 4.51 5.83 -4.16
C ASP A 38 5.92 5.61 -3.59
N HIS A 39 6.81 6.57 -3.80
CA HIS A 39 8.16 6.54 -3.23
C HIS A 39 8.15 6.58 -1.70
N MET A 40 7.36 7.46 -1.08
CA MET A 40 7.26 7.53 0.39
C MET A 40 6.71 6.22 0.99
N LEU A 41 5.70 5.60 0.38
CA LEU A 41 5.16 4.33 0.83
C LEU A 41 6.15 3.16 0.64
N THR A 42 6.95 3.21 -0.42
CA THR A 42 8.06 2.25 -0.64
C THR A 42 9.12 2.38 0.46
N LEU A 43 9.48 3.60 0.86
CA LEU A 43 10.41 3.83 1.97
C LEU A 43 9.82 3.31 3.29
N LEU A 44 8.52 3.55 3.53
CA LEU A 44 7.81 3.02 4.70
C LEU A 44 7.93 1.49 4.77
N ALA A 45 7.55 0.78 3.71
CA ALA A 45 7.67 -0.69 3.63
C ALA A 45 9.10 -1.16 3.96
N GLY A 46 10.10 -0.58 3.29
CA GLY A 46 11.49 -0.98 3.46
C GLY A 46 12.06 -0.74 4.87
N HIS A 47 11.68 0.36 5.53
CA HIS A 47 12.24 0.73 6.85
C HIS A 47 11.48 0.07 8.00
N SER A 48 10.21 -0.28 7.82
CA SER A 48 9.43 -1.03 8.81
C SER A 48 9.48 -2.54 8.60
N LEU A 49 10.07 -3.01 7.50
CA LEU A 49 10.05 -4.41 7.04
C LEU A 49 8.63 -4.93 6.77
N PHE A 50 7.68 -4.04 6.48
CA PHE A 50 6.34 -4.48 6.10
C PHE A 50 6.31 -4.86 4.63
N ASP A 51 5.57 -5.93 4.32
CA ASP A 51 5.20 -6.16 2.93
C ASP A 51 3.91 -5.38 2.65
N LEU A 52 3.96 -4.45 1.69
CA LEU A 52 2.86 -3.56 1.31
C LEU A 52 2.50 -3.73 -0.17
N THR A 53 1.24 -4.03 -0.43
CA THR A 53 0.65 -3.96 -1.77
C THR A 53 -0.48 -2.95 -1.75
N ILE A 54 -0.37 -1.89 -2.55
CA ILE A 54 -1.36 -0.81 -2.63
C ILE A 54 -1.67 -0.52 -4.10
N SER A 55 -2.94 -0.61 -4.46
CA SER A 55 -3.47 -0.12 -5.73
C SER A 55 -4.52 0.94 -5.44
N CYS A 56 -4.42 2.10 -6.07
CA CYS A 56 -5.40 3.16 -5.98
C CYS A 56 -5.69 3.73 -7.37
N ALA A 57 -6.98 3.86 -7.68
CA ALA A 57 -7.48 4.64 -8.81
C ALA A 57 -8.27 5.82 -8.25
N GLY A 58 -7.77 7.04 -8.48
CA GLY A 58 -8.40 8.29 -8.08
C GLY A 58 -8.84 9.13 -9.27
N ASP A 59 -9.43 10.28 -8.99
CA ASP A 59 -9.96 11.27 -9.93
C ASP A 59 -8.96 12.38 -10.33
N LEU A 60 -7.67 12.01 -10.46
CA LEU A 60 -6.54 12.87 -10.86
C LEU A 60 -6.59 13.33 -12.33
#